data_AF-A0A6B0YSR4-F1
#
_entry.id   AF-A0A6B0YSR4-F1
#
_cell.length_a   1.000
_cell.length_b   1.000
_cell.length_c   1.000
_cell.angle_alpha   90.00
_cell.angle_beta   90.00
_cell.angle_gamma   90.00
#
_symmetry.space_group_name_H-M   'P 1'
#
loop_
_entity.id
_entity.type
_entity.pdbx_description
1 polymer ?
#
loop_
_entity_poly.entity_id
_entity_poly.type
_entity_poly.pdbx_seq_one_letter_code
_entity_poly.pdbx_strand_id
1 'polypeptide(L)'
;MVPLAHRFLLWTLPELRKTVDELVEDAGRSRDFYLCEIIERGVGETEDYYLASASADRIRQGVEPTHSDEEIRADLGLDDNVRSRI
;
A
#
# COMPACT_ATOMS: atom_id res chain seq x y z
N MET A 1 -27.24 -6.32 10.24
CA MET A 1 -26.94 -5.54 11.46
C MET A 1 -25.42 -5.57 11.63
N VAL A 2 -24.71 -4.64 10.99
CA VAL A 2 -23.23 -4.61 11.01
C VAL A 2 -22.79 -3.88 12.30
N PRO A 3 -21.87 -4.44 13.12
CA PRO A 3 -21.60 -3.91 14.45
C PRO A 3 -20.99 -2.50 14.44
N LEU A 4 -21.40 -1.69 15.42
CA LEU A 4 -21.00 -0.29 15.69
C LEU A 4 -19.49 -0.03 15.82
N ALA A 5 -18.62 -1.04 15.72
CA ALA A 5 -17.18 -0.91 15.88
C ALA A 5 -16.52 -0.06 14.78
N HIS A 6 -17.05 -0.10 13.55
CA HIS A 6 -16.51 0.70 12.43
C HIS A 6 -16.70 2.21 12.61
N ARG A 7 -17.69 2.63 13.42
CA ARG A 7 -17.98 4.04 13.69
C ARG A 7 -17.07 4.65 14.77
N PHE A 8 -16.39 3.82 15.57
CA PHE A 8 -15.68 4.28 16.76
C PHE A 8 -14.18 4.50 16.55
N LEU A 9 -13.52 3.64 15.77
CA LEU A 9 -12.07 3.78 15.48
C LEU A 9 -11.73 5.06 14.71
N LEU A 10 -12.70 5.58 13.96
CA LEU A 10 -12.51 6.73 13.11
C LEU A 10 -12.66 8.08 13.84
N TRP A 11 -13.33 8.08 15.00
CA TRP A 11 -13.60 9.31 15.75
C TRP A 11 -12.40 9.83 16.54
N THR A 12 -11.37 9.00 16.77
CA THR A 12 -10.28 9.30 17.73
C THR A 12 -9.00 9.88 17.13
N LEU A 13 -8.99 10.29 15.86
CA LEU A 13 -7.83 10.94 15.21
C LEU A 13 -8.15 12.43 14.92
N PRO A 14 -7.82 13.36 15.83
CA PRO A 14 -8.15 14.77 15.68
C PRO A 14 -7.57 15.40 14.41
N GLU A 15 -6.34 15.03 14.06
CA GLU A 15 -5.64 15.55 12.88
C GLU A 15 -6.28 15.06 11.56
N LEU A 16 -6.68 13.79 11.53
CA LEU A 16 -7.40 13.24 10.37
C LEU A 16 -8.76 13.92 10.22
N ARG A 17 -9.48 14.09 11.32
CA ARG A 17 -10.77 14.79 11.33
C ARG A 17 -10.63 16.23 10.82
N LYS A 18 -9.62 16.96 11.28
CA LYS A 18 -9.33 18.32 10.82
C LYS A 18 -9.05 18.37 9.31
N THR A 19 -8.20 17.46 8.81
CA THR A 19 -7.89 17.36 7.38
C THR A 19 -9.14 17.09 6.54
N VAL A 20 -10.02 16.20 7.00
CA VAL A 20 -11.29 15.91 6.31
C VAL A 20 -12.26 17.09 6.41
N ASP A 21 -12.31 17.80 7.55
CA ASP A 21 -13.13 19.00 7.70
C ASP A 21 -12.71 20.10 6.71
N GLU A 22 -11.40 20.36 6.56
CA GLU A 22 -10.86 21.29 5.55
C GLU A 22 -11.23 20.86 4.12
N LEU A 23 -11.12 19.57 3.80
CA LEU A 23 -11.49 19.04 2.49
C LEU A 23 -12.99 19.20 2.16
N VAL A 24 -13.85 19.06 3.17
CA VAL A 24 -15.31 19.21 3.04
C VAL A 24 -15.69 20.66 2.75
N GLU A 25 -15.04 21.63 3.40
CA GLU A 25 -15.30 23.07 3.21
C GLU A 25 -15.09 23.51 1.76
N ASP A 26 -14.13 22.91 1.06
CA ASP A 26 -13.78 23.26 -0.33
C ASP A 26 -14.66 22.57 -1.40
N ALA A 27 -15.26 21.41 -1.09
CA ALA A 27 -15.71 20.48 -2.12
C ALA A 27 -17.20 20.08 -2.05
N GLY A 28 -17.93 20.49 -0.99
CA GLY A 28 -19.41 20.48 -0.98
C GLY A 28 -20.09 19.11 -0.88
N ARG A 29 -19.36 18.07 -0.45
CA ARG A 29 -19.93 16.75 -0.07
C ARG A 29 -19.84 16.52 1.43
N SER A 30 -20.56 15.52 1.94
CA SER A 30 -20.55 15.20 3.38
C SER A 30 -19.19 14.64 3.82
N ARG A 31 -18.84 14.84 5.09
CA ARG A 31 -17.65 14.26 5.73
C ARG A 31 -17.57 12.74 5.54
N ASP A 32 -18.71 12.05 5.72
CA ASP A 32 -18.78 10.60 5.60
C ASP A 32 -18.41 10.12 4.18
N PHE A 33 -18.74 10.90 3.16
CA PHE A 33 -18.38 10.58 1.78
C PHE A 33 -16.86 10.61 1.58
N TYR A 34 -16.19 11.71 1.92
CA TYR A 34 -14.74 11.83 1.74
C TYR A 34 -13.96 10.82 2.56
N LEU A 35 -14.48 10.50 3.73
CA LEU A 35 -13.87 9.51 4.57
C LEU A 35 -13.91 8.11 3.95
N CYS A 36 -15.07 7.68 3.45
CA CYS A 36 -15.19 6.40 2.75
C CYS A 36 -14.25 6.38 1.53
N GLU A 37 -14.22 7.46 0.74
CA GLU A 37 -13.32 7.59 -0.40
C GLU A 37 -11.83 7.46 0.00
N ILE A 38 -11.40 8.10 1.08
CA ILE A 38 -10.02 8.02 1.57
C ILE A 38 -9.68 6.59 1.99
N ILE A 39 -10.58 5.92 2.71
CA ILE A 39 -10.37 4.53 3.15
C ILE A 39 -10.33 3.59 1.96
N GLU A 40 -11.30 3.69 1.04
CA GLU A 40 -11.39 2.83 -0.14
C GLU A 40 -10.17 2.97 -1.04
N ARG A 41 -9.64 4.19 -1.18
CA ARG A 41 -8.43 4.44 -1.98
C ARG A 41 -7.14 4.03 -1.25
N GLY A 42 -7.09 4.19 0.07
CA GLY A 42 -5.90 3.92 0.86
C GLY A 42 -5.74 2.46 1.31
N VAL A 43 -6.81 1.67 1.35
CA VAL A 43 -6.75 0.29 1.88
C VAL A 43 -5.87 -0.62 1.03
N GLY A 44 -5.96 -0.52 -0.30
CA GLY A 44 -5.14 -1.33 -1.21
C GLY A 44 -3.66 -0.98 -1.08
N GLU A 45 -3.33 0.31 -1.08
CA GLU A 45 -1.94 0.77 -0.88
C GLU A 45 -1.37 0.32 0.47
N THR A 46 -2.21 0.32 1.51
CA THR A 46 -1.83 -0.14 2.85
C THR A 46 -1.58 -1.64 2.87
N GLU A 47 -2.45 -2.43 2.24
CA GLU A 47 -2.30 -3.88 2.13
C GLU A 47 -1.01 -4.25 1.38
N ASP A 48 -0.78 -3.64 0.22
CA ASP A 48 0.43 -3.84 -0.58
C ASP A 48 1.70 -3.50 0.20
N TYR A 49 1.70 -2.40 0.96
CA TYR A 49 2.82 -2.02 1.81
C TYR A 49 3.14 -3.11 2.85
N TYR A 50 2.12 -3.62 3.55
CA TYR A 50 2.33 -4.65 4.56
C TYR A 50 2.76 -5.99 3.96
N LEU A 51 2.22 -6.36 2.80
CA LEU A 51 2.64 -7.56 2.07
C LEU A 51 4.11 -7.45 1.63
N ALA A 52 4.51 -6.30 1.09
CA ALA A 52 5.90 -6.05 0.71
C ALA A 52 6.85 -6.05 1.91
N SER A 53 6.46 -5.39 3.01
CA SER A 53 7.24 -5.36 4.25
C SER A 53 7.42 -6.76 4.84
N ALA A 54 6.35 -7.56 4.89
CA ALA A 54 6.42 -8.93 5.39
C ALA A 54 7.33 -9.81 4.50
N SER A 55 7.31 -9.60 3.19
CA SER A 55 8.20 -10.31 2.27
C SER A 55 9.67 -9.91 2.48
N ALA A 56 9.95 -8.61 2.63
CA ALA A 56 11.29 -8.12 2.96
C ALA A 56 11.82 -8.71 4.28
N ASP A 57 10.97 -8.86 5.29
CA ASP A 57 11.35 -9.48 6.55
C ASP A 57 11.67 -10.97 6.41
N ARG A 58 10.90 -11.72 5.61
CA ARG A 58 11.19 -13.14 5.33
C ARG A 58 12.50 -13.32 4.57
N ILE A 59 12.80 -12.43 3.62
CA ILE A 59 14.09 -12.41 2.91
C ILE A 59 15.25 -12.17 3.91
N ARG A 60 15.13 -11.17 4.79
CA ARG A 60 16.15 -10.88 5.82
C ARG A 60 16.38 -12.05 6.78
N GLN A 61 15.32 -12.80 7.07
CA GLN A 61 15.39 -14.00 7.92
C GLN A 61 15.88 -15.25 7.17
N GLY A 62 16.14 -15.16 5.87
CA GLY A 62 16.55 -16.30 5.03
C GLY A 62 15.46 -17.35 4.83
N VAL A 63 14.19 -16.98 5.05
CA VAL A 63 13.04 -17.88 4.90
C VAL A 63 12.61 -17.99 3.44
N GLU A 64 12.81 -16.93 2.65
CA GLU A 64 12.55 -16.94 1.21
C GLU A 64 13.82 -17.23 0.40
N PRO A 65 13.73 -18.04 -0.66
CA PRO A 65 14.85 -18.25 -1.56
C PRO A 65 15.18 -16.97 -2.31
N THR A 66 16.46 -16.60 -2.33
CA THR A 66 16.98 -15.49 -3.12
C THR A 66 17.83 -16.05 -4.26
N HIS A 67 17.64 -15.51 -5.46
CA HIS A 67 18.42 -15.87 -6.65
C HIS A 67 19.34 -14.71 -7.03
N SER A 68 20.46 -15.03 -7.69
CA SER A 68 21.30 -13.96 -8.26
C SER A 68 20.64 -13.36 -9.51
N ASP A 69 21.05 -12.15 -9.88
CA ASP A 69 20.58 -11.51 -11.12
C ASP A 69 20.94 -12.38 -12.34
N GLU A 70 22.13 -12.95 -12.38
CA GLU A 70 22.57 -13.84 -13.47
C GLU A 70 21.68 -15.09 -13.59
N GLU A 71 21.33 -15.71 -12.46
CA GLU A 71 20.45 -16.90 -12.44
C GLU A 71 19.07 -16.59 -13.02
N ILE A 72 18.47 -15.46 -12.62
CA ILE A 72 17.14 -15.05 -13.09
C ILE A 72 17.19 -14.61 -14.57
N ARG A 73 18.25 -13.92 -15.00
CA ARG A 73 18.40 -13.51 -16.40
C ARG A 73 18.56 -14.69 -17.34
N ALA A 74 19.30 -15.72 -16.92
CA ALA A 74 19.42 -16.96 -17.66
C ALA A 74 18.06 -17.69 -17.75
N ASP A 75 17.32 -17.80 -16.63
CA ASP A 75 16.00 -18.45 -16.59
C ASP A 75 14.96 -17.72 -17.46
N LEU A 76 15.00 -16.38 -17.49
CA LEU A 76 14.12 -15.55 -18.32
C LEU A 76 14.59 -15.40 -19.78
N GLY A 77 15.75 -15.96 -20.16
CA GLY A 77 16.32 -15.82 -21.51
C GLY A 77 16.75 -14.40 -21.88
N LEU A 78 17.18 -13.61 -20.89
CA LEU A 78 17.54 -12.19 -21.03
C LEU A 78 19.05 -11.93 -21.17
N ASP A 79 19.87 -12.98 -21.29
CA ASP A 79 21.33 -12.88 -21.33
C ASP A 79 21.89 -12.20 -22.60
N ASP A 80 21.11 -12.11 -23.67
CA ASP A 80 21.62 -11.76 -25.00
C ASP A 80 21.75 -10.24 -25.29
N ASN A 81 21.26 -9.33 -24.43
CA ASN A 81 21.07 -7.92 -24.84
C ASN A 81 21.86 -6.81 -24.09
N VAL A 82 22.77 -7.11 -23.16
CA VAL A 82 23.46 -6.05 -22.38
C VAL A 82 24.91 -5.77 -22.81
N ARG A 83 25.54 -6.63 -23.63
CA ARG A 83 26.96 -6.45 -24.02
C ARG A 83 27.22 -5.73 -25.35
N SER A 84 26.20 -5.38 -26.14
CA SER A 84 26.39 -4.87 -27.51
C SER A 84 26.30 -3.34 -27.67
N ARG A 85 26.39 -2.54 -26.59
CA ARG A 85 26.31 -1.07 -26.74
C ARG A 85 27.17 -0.31 -25.73
N ILE A 86 28.48 -0.51 -25.82
CA ILE A 86 29.50 0.45 -25.36
C ILE A 86 30.54 0.57 -26.47
#